data_AF-S7WFF3-F1
#
_entry.id   AF-S7WFF3-F1
#
_cell.length_a   1.000
_cell.length_b   1.000
_cell.length_c   1.000
_cell.angle_alpha   90.00
_cell.angle_beta   90.00
_cell.angle_gamma   90.00
#
_symmetry.space_group_name_H-M   'P 1'
#
loop_
_entity.id
_entity.type
_entity.pdbx_description
1 polymer ?
#
loop_
_entity_poly.entity_id
_entity_poly.type
_entity_poly.pdbx_seq_one_letter_code
_entity_poly.pdbx_strand_id
1 'polypeptide(L)'
;MKNITWKREELILALDLYFHLEYGQIDGRHPKVHEISNLLTRLNEEYGIERSVNSIPLKLANFKRFDPLYGGKGMKAGSKLEEQIWNEFSNNKNNLKETADKIRLRIHRENVQKEKKICLMVGTDWEI
;
A
#
# COMPACT_ATOMS: atom_id res chain seq x y z
N MET A 1 -12.48 -12.21 13.80
CA MET A 1 -11.52 -11.38 13.06
C MET A 1 -12.32 -10.35 12.26
N LYS A 2 -12.05 -9.05 12.44
CA LYS A 2 -12.75 -8.01 11.67
C LYS A 2 -12.26 -8.07 10.22
N ASN A 3 -13.16 -8.29 9.27
CA ASN A 3 -12.80 -8.25 7.86
C ASN A 3 -12.62 -6.77 7.46
N ILE A 4 -11.37 -6.31 7.45
CA ILE A 4 -11.05 -4.92 7.12
C ILE A 4 -10.95 -4.80 5.60
N THR A 5 -11.99 -4.22 4.99
CA THR A 5 -12.08 -3.95 3.55
C THR A 5 -10.88 -3.14 3.06
N TRP A 6 -10.26 -3.57 1.96
CA TRP A 6 -9.20 -2.82 1.28
C TRP A 6 -9.81 -1.70 0.44
N LYS A 7 -9.24 -0.50 0.56
CA LYS A 7 -9.61 0.69 -0.18
C LYS A 7 -8.74 0.83 -1.43
N ARG A 8 -9.19 1.70 -2.33
CA ARG A 8 -8.58 1.95 -3.64
C ARG A 8 -7.11 2.36 -3.54
N GLU A 9 -6.79 3.37 -2.73
CA GLU A 9 -5.43 3.87 -2.58
C GLU A 9 -4.48 2.82 -1.99
N GLU A 10 -4.97 1.97 -1.10
CA GLU A 10 -4.19 0.87 -0.54
C GLU A 10 -3.80 -0.15 -1.62
N LEU A 11 -4.72 -0.41 -2.55
CA LEU A 11 -4.47 -1.29 -3.68
C LEU A 11 -3.55 -0.69 -4.73
N ILE A 12 -3.59 0.62 -4.93
CA ILE A 12 -2.65 1.33 -5.81
C ILE A 12 -1.22 1.19 -5.25
N LEU A 13 -1.03 1.46 -3.96
CA LEU A 13 0.27 1.31 -3.29
C LEU A 13 0.76 -0.14 -3.29
N ALA A 14 -0.15 -1.11 -3.09
CA ALA A 14 0.18 -2.53 -3.15
C ALA A 14 0.54 -2.98 -4.57
N LEU A 15 -0.20 -2.56 -5.60
CA LEU A 15 0.11 -2.89 -6.99
C LEU A 15 1.43 -2.25 -7.44
N ASP A 16 1.72 -1.04 -6.99
CA ASP A 16 3.02 -0.41 -7.20
C ASP A 16 4.14 -1.26 -6.58
N LEU A 17 4.01 -1.72 -5.33
CA LEU A 17 4.97 -2.65 -4.73
C LEU A 17 5.08 -3.98 -5.52
N TYR A 18 3.97 -4.51 -6.00
CA TYR A 18 3.94 -5.77 -6.78
C TYR A 18 4.90 -5.73 -7.97
N PHE A 19 4.94 -4.62 -8.71
CA PHE A 19 5.84 -4.48 -9.86
C PHE A 19 7.32 -4.23 -9.49
N HIS A 20 7.63 -3.98 -8.22
CA HIS A 20 8.98 -3.75 -7.71
C HIS A 20 9.57 -4.96 -6.97
N LEU A 21 8.84 -6.07 -6.88
CA LEU A 21 9.27 -7.32 -6.26
C LEU A 21 9.26 -8.45 -7.29
N GLU A 22 10.28 -9.30 -7.23
CA GLU A 22 10.25 -10.58 -7.92
C GLU A 22 9.30 -11.56 -7.19
N TYR A 23 8.75 -12.55 -7.89
CA TYR A 23 7.75 -13.44 -7.29
C TYR A 23 8.25 -14.21 -6.06
N GLY A 24 9.55 -14.51 -5.97
CA GLY A 24 10.20 -15.14 -4.81
C GLY A 24 10.46 -14.21 -3.63
N GLN A 25 10.28 -12.90 -3.81
CA GLN A 25 10.50 -11.86 -2.79
C GLN A 25 9.20 -11.44 -2.09
N ILE A 26 8.04 -11.93 -2.56
CA ILE A 26 6.73 -11.61 -1.98
C ILE A 26 6.53 -12.44 -0.70
N ASP A 27 7.17 -12.03 0.39
CA ASP A 27 6.99 -12.62 1.71
C ASP A 27 7.02 -11.59 2.85
N GLY A 28 6.46 -11.97 3.99
CA GLY A 28 6.27 -11.06 5.14
C GLY A 28 7.55 -10.61 5.85
N ARG A 29 8.72 -11.15 5.50
CA ARG A 29 10.03 -10.74 6.04
C ARG A 29 10.73 -9.73 5.13
N HIS A 30 10.21 -9.50 3.92
CA HIS A 30 10.83 -8.58 2.98
C HIS A 30 10.70 -7.13 3.50
N PRO A 31 11.79 -6.34 3.60
CA PRO A 31 11.75 -4.98 4.18
C PRO A 31 10.69 -4.06 3.54
N LYS A 32 10.58 -4.06 2.20
CA LYS A 32 9.54 -3.29 1.48
C LYS A 32 8.10 -3.68 1.86
N VAL A 33 7.86 -4.91 2.33
CA VAL A 33 6.55 -5.36 2.78
C VAL A 33 6.20 -4.74 4.13
N HIS A 34 7.18 -4.61 5.03
CA HIS A 34 7.04 -3.86 6.28
C HIS A 34 6.83 -2.37 6.02
N GLU A 35 7.60 -1.77 5.09
CA GLU A 35 7.44 -0.36 4.71
C GLU A 35 6.04 -0.07 4.21
N ILE A 36 5.50 -0.91 3.32
CA ILE A 36 4.13 -0.78 2.82
C ILE A 36 3.11 -0.99 3.93
N SER A 37 3.27 -1.98 4.81
CA SER A 37 2.39 -2.17 5.97
C SER A 37 2.33 -0.91 6.84
N ASN A 38 3.46 -0.31 7.17
CA ASN A 38 3.53 0.94 7.95
C ASN A 38 2.87 2.12 7.20
N LEU A 39 3.15 2.26 5.90
CA LEU A 39 2.55 3.32 5.08
C LEU A 39 1.01 3.21 5.03
N LEU A 40 0.49 1.99 4.84
CA LEU A 40 -0.95 1.75 4.79
C LEU A 40 -1.62 1.92 6.15
N THR A 41 -0.95 1.58 7.25
CA THR A 41 -1.43 1.91 8.60
C THR A 41 -1.55 3.41 8.78
N ARG A 42 -0.53 4.19 8.39
CA ARG A 42 -0.57 5.66 8.44
C ARG A 42 -1.69 6.24 7.57
N LEU A 43 -1.88 5.70 6.36
CA LEU A 43 -2.98 6.09 5.47
C LEU A 43 -4.36 5.90 6.11
N ASN A 44 -4.53 4.91 7.00
CA ASN A 44 -5.81 4.65 7.64
C ASN A 44 -5.85 5.04 9.12
N GLU A 45 -4.90 5.85 9.60
CA GLU A 45 -4.80 6.24 11.00
C GLU A 45 -6.09 6.89 11.51
N GLU A 46 -6.72 7.76 10.70
CA GLU A 46 -8.00 8.41 11.04
C GLU A 46 -9.16 7.43 11.24
N TYR A 47 -9.07 6.23 10.67
CA TYR A 47 -10.07 5.17 10.81
C TYR A 47 -9.72 4.16 11.91
N GLY A 48 -8.59 4.33 12.61
CA GLY A 48 -8.09 3.37 13.60
C GLY A 48 -7.81 1.99 13.00
N ILE A 49 -7.36 1.94 11.75
CA ILE A 49 -7.08 0.69 11.03
C ILE A 49 -5.58 0.51 10.89
N GLU A 50 -5.10 -0.65 11.36
CA GLU A 50 -3.73 -1.11 11.13
C GLU A 50 -3.70 -2.19 10.04
N ARG A 51 -2.73 -2.09 9.13
CA ARG A 51 -2.48 -3.12 8.11
C ARG A 51 -1.36 -4.03 8.56
N SER A 52 -1.71 -5.27 8.93
CA SER A 52 -0.74 -6.31 9.27
C SER A 52 0.19 -6.62 8.10
N VAL A 53 1.49 -6.75 8.37
CA VAL A 53 2.54 -7.18 7.43
C VAL A 53 2.13 -8.45 6.68
N ASN A 54 1.53 -9.43 7.39
CA ASN A 54 1.10 -10.70 6.80
C ASN A 54 -0.03 -10.55 5.79
N SER A 55 -0.81 -9.46 5.84
CA SER A 55 -1.89 -9.20 4.89
C SER A 55 -1.38 -8.73 3.52
N ILE A 56 -0.16 -8.17 3.47
CA ILE A 56 0.40 -7.59 2.25
C ILE A 56 0.75 -8.66 1.21
N PRO A 57 1.56 -9.71 1.50
CA PRO A 57 1.87 -10.75 0.52
C PRO A 57 0.63 -11.46 -0.02
N LEU A 58 -0.39 -11.68 0.84
CA LEU A 58 -1.67 -12.26 0.43
C LEU A 58 -2.37 -11.37 -0.60
N LYS A 59 -2.33 -10.05 -0.39
CA LYS A 59 -2.92 -9.10 -1.34
C LYS A 59 -2.11 -9.00 -2.64
N LEU A 60 -0.78 -9.04 -2.57
CA LEU A 60 0.07 -9.10 -3.77
C LEU A 60 -0.19 -10.39 -4.58
N ALA A 61 -0.41 -11.52 -3.89
CA ALA A 61 -0.75 -12.79 -4.52
C ALA A 61 -2.12 -12.78 -5.24
N ASN A 62 -3.04 -11.90 -4.84
CA ASN A 62 -4.30 -11.71 -5.56
C ASN A 62 -4.08 -11.10 -6.96
N PHE A 63 -3.09 -10.22 -7.14
CA PHE A 63 -2.79 -9.64 -8.46
C PHE A 63 -2.20 -10.65 -9.44
N LYS A 64 -1.52 -11.70 -8.95
CA LYS A 64 -0.96 -12.77 -9.80
C LYS A 64 -1.98 -13.44 -10.72
N ARG A 65 -3.28 -13.42 -10.38
CA ARG A 65 -4.33 -14.01 -11.23
C ARG A 65 -4.61 -13.21 -12.50
N PHE A 66 -4.20 -11.95 -12.52
CA PHE A 66 -4.40 -11.02 -13.63
C PHE A 66 -3.09 -10.76 -14.41
N ASP A 67 -1.95 -11.18 -13.86
CA ASP A 67 -0.65 -11.01 -14.49
C ASP A 67 -0.43 -12.03 -15.60
N PRO A 68 -0.43 -11.63 -16.89
CA PRO A 68 -0.22 -12.55 -18.00
C PRO A 68 1.20 -13.13 -18.02
N LEU A 69 2.16 -12.51 -17.32
CA LEU A 69 3.53 -13.02 -17.20
C LEU A 69 3.66 -14.09 -16.11
N TYR A 70 2.66 -14.23 -15.25
CA TYR A 70 2.63 -15.24 -14.22
C TYR A 70 2.05 -16.55 -14.78
N GLY A 71 2.89 -17.57 -14.96
CA GLY A 71 2.47 -18.88 -15.50
C GLY A 71 1.55 -19.72 -14.60
N GLY A 72 1.14 -19.23 -13.43
CA GLY A 72 0.29 -19.94 -12.48
C GLY A 72 -1.13 -19.37 -12.38
N LYS A 73 -2.04 -20.07 -11.66
CA LYS A 73 -3.45 -19.66 -11.54
C LYS A 73 -3.71 -18.44 -10.62
N GLY A 74 -2.74 -18.08 -9.77
CA GLY A 74 -2.91 -17.06 -8.73
C GLY A 74 -3.94 -17.47 -7.66
N MET A 75 -4.22 -16.57 -6.71
CA MET A 75 -5.27 -16.79 -5.71
C MET A 75 -6.65 -16.45 -6.29
N LYS A 76 -7.62 -17.38 -6.19
CA LYS A 76 -9.02 -17.16 -6.60
C LYS A 76 -9.77 -16.19 -5.67
N ALA A 77 -9.28 -16.00 -4.45
CA ALA A 77 -9.86 -15.08 -3.49
C ALA A 77 -9.52 -13.62 -3.84
N GLY A 78 -10.40 -12.69 -3.50
CA GLY A 78 -10.19 -11.25 -3.72
C GLY A 78 -11.49 -10.52 -4.00
N SER A 79 -11.43 -9.20 -4.08
CA SER A 79 -12.57 -8.36 -4.45
C SER A 79 -12.47 -7.94 -5.93
N LYS A 80 -13.59 -7.42 -6.46
CA LYS A 80 -13.63 -6.78 -7.79
C LYS A 80 -12.71 -5.55 -7.87
N LEU A 81 -12.39 -4.93 -6.74
CA LEU A 81 -11.55 -3.73 -6.72
C LEU A 81 -10.12 -4.03 -7.17
N GLU A 82 -9.56 -5.21 -6.84
CA GLU A 82 -8.25 -5.61 -7.38
C GLU A 82 -8.25 -5.67 -8.92
N GLU A 83 -9.34 -6.16 -9.52
CA GLU A 83 -9.47 -6.24 -10.98
C GLU A 83 -9.54 -4.84 -11.60
N GLN A 84 -10.32 -3.95 -10.99
CA GLN A 84 -10.43 -2.57 -11.45
C GLN A 84 -9.07 -1.86 -11.40
N ILE A 85 -8.33 -1.99 -10.30
CA ILE A 85 -7.01 -1.38 -10.15
C ILE A 85 -5.99 -2.01 -11.10
N TRP A 86 -6.04 -3.33 -11.29
CA TRP A 86 -5.19 -4.00 -12.27
C TRP A 86 -5.44 -3.46 -13.68
N ASN A 87 -6.70 -3.50 -14.15
CA ASN A 87 -7.07 -3.07 -15.50
C ASN A 87 -6.73 -1.61 -15.77
N GLU A 88 -6.79 -0.76 -14.75
CA GLU A 88 -6.46 0.65 -14.87
C GLU A 88 -4.95 0.92 -15.00
N PHE A 89 -4.12 0.15 -14.29
CA PHE A 89 -2.71 0.51 -14.10
C PHE A 89 -1.70 -0.47 -14.67
N SER A 90 -2.05 -1.74 -14.89
CA SER A 90 -1.09 -2.78 -15.30
C SER A 90 -0.39 -2.48 -16.62
N ASN A 91 -1.10 -1.83 -17.55
CA ASN A 91 -0.61 -1.47 -18.87
C ASN A 91 0.08 -0.08 -18.90
N ASN A 92 0.01 0.69 -17.81
CA ASN A 92 0.63 2.01 -17.72
C ASN A 92 1.32 2.19 -16.36
N LYS A 93 2.49 1.56 -16.21
CA LYS A 93 3.29 1.61 -14.99
C LYS A 93 3.75 3.03 -14.63
N ASN A 94 3.90 3.92 -15.61
CA ASN A 94 4.23 5.33 -15.34
C ASN A 94 3.08 6.04 -14.61
N ASN A 95 1.85 5.87 -15.09
CA ASN A 95 0.66 6.40 -14.43
C ASN A 95 0.45 5.81 -13.03
N LEU A 96 0.72 4.50 -12.88
CA LEU A 96 0.69 3.85 -11.57
C LEU A 96 1.67 4.51 -10.60
N LYS A 97 2.94 4.64 -11.02
CA LYS A 97 3.99 5.25 -10.21
C LYS A 97 3.62 6.68 -9.82
N GLU A 98 3.20 7.51 -10.78
CA GLU A 98 2.82 8.90 -10.52
C GLU A 98 1.67 8.99 -9.51
N THR A 99 0.65 8.13 -9.65
CA THR A 99 -0.48 8.09 -8.73
C THR A 99 -0.05 7.63 -7.33
N ALA A 100 0.79 6.60 -7.26
CA ALA A 100 1.29 6.06 -6.01
C ALA A 100 2.23 7.06 -5.30
N ASP A 101 3.02 7.84 -6.04
CA ASP A 101 3.86 8.92 -5.51
C ASP A 101 3.02 10.07 -4.95
N LYS A 102 1.94 10.47 -5.63
CA LYS A 102 1.00 11.47 -5.12
C LYS A 102 0.39 11.05 -3.78
N ILE A 103 0.00 9.78 -3.64
CA ILE A 103 -0.53 9.23 -2.38
C ILE A 103 0.54 9.29 -1.28
N ARG A 104 1.78 8.84 -1.57
CA ARG A 104 2.90 8.87 -0.61
C ARG A 104 3.21 10.29 -0.14
N LEU A 105 3.28 11.24 -1.07
CA LEU A 105 3.53 12.65 -0.76
C LEU A 105 2.42 13.22 0.12
N ARG A 106 1.16 12.87 -0.13
CA ARG A 106 0.04 13.30 0.70
C ARG A 106 0.16 12.77 2.13
N ILE A 107 0.39 11.47 2.30
CA ILE A 107 0.59 10.84 3.62
C ILE A 107 1.77 11.49 4.35
N HIS A 108 2.88 11.74 3.64
CA HIS A 108 4.06 12.40 4.22
C HIS A 108 3.75 13.82 4.71
N ARG A 109 3.07 14.63 3.89
CA ARG A 109 2.67 16.00 4.26
C ARG A 109 1.74 16.02 5.47
N GLU A 110 0.76 15.12 5.51
CA GLU A 110 -0.16 14.98 6.64
C GLU A 110 0.58 14.63 7.94
N ASN A 111 1.56 13.72 7.87
CA ASN A 111 2.39 13.36 9.03
C ASN A 111 3.23 14.54 9.53
N VAL A 112 3.92 15.24 8.63
CA VAL A 112 4.72 16.44 8.99
C VAL A 112 3.82 17.51 9.64
N GLN A 113 2.60 17.71 9.11
CA GLN A 113 1.67 18.68 9.68
C GLN A 113 1.18 18.27 11.08
N LYS A 114 0.94 16.98 11.30
CA LYS A 114 0.57 16.44 12.63
C LYS A 114 1.71 16.60 13.63
N GLU A 115 2.94 16.25 13.26
CA GLU A 115 4.14 16.39 14.10
C GLU A 115 4.36 17.86 14.51
N LYS A 116 4.27 18.80 13.56
CA LYS A 116 4.34 20.25 13.84
C LYS A 116 3.26 20.70 14.82
N LYS A 117 2.02 20.23 14.64
CA LYS A 117 0.91 20.57 15.54
C LYS A 117 1.14 20.06 16.96
N ILE A 118 1.68 18.85 17.11
CA ILE A 118 2.04 18.27 18.41
C ILE A 118 3.12 19.13 19.07
N CYS A 119 4.19 19.46 18.34
CA CYS A 119 5.29 20.29 18.81
C CYS A 119 4.80 21.64 19.39
N LEU A 120 3.92 22.33 18.64
CA LEU A 120 3.28 23.58 19.07
C LEU A 120 2.38 23.42 20.30
N MET A 121 1.76 22.25 20.49
CA MET A 121 0.90 21.96 21.65
C MET A 121 1.69 21.62 22.91
N VAL A 122 2.84 20.95 22.76
CA VAL A 122 3.67 20.50 23.90
C VAL A 122 4.75 21.52 24.30
N GLY A 123 4.90 22.62 23.57
CA GLY A 123 5.87 23.68 23.88
C GLY A 123 7.33 23.27 23.70
N THR A 124 7.60 22.30 22.82
CA THR A 124 8.97 21.94 22.41
C THR A 124 9.33 22.72 21.15
N ASP A 125 10.55 23.25 21.06
CA ASP A 125 10.99 23.95 19.84
C ASP A 125 11.22 22.95 18.70
N TRP A 126 10.68 23.26 17.52
CA TRP A 126 10.99 22.56 16.27
C TRP A 126 12.32 23.10 15.74
N GLU A 127 13.43 22.72 16.36
CA GLU A 127 14.76 22.99 15.83
C GLU A 127 15.17 21.84 14.90
N ILE A 128 15.34 22.15 13.62
CA ILE A 128 16.17 21.39 12.66
C ILE A 128 17.38 22.24 12.35
#